data_AF-A0A2W4NEB1-F1
#
_entry.id   AF-A0A2W4NEB1-F1
#
_cell.length_a   1.000
_cell.length_b   1.000
_cell.length_c   1.000
_cell.angle_alpha   90.00
_cell.angle_beta   90.00
_cell.angle_gamma   90.00
#
_symmetry.space_group_name_H-M   'P 1'
#
loop_
_entity.id
_entity.type
_entity.pdbx_description
1 polymer ?
#
loop_
_entity_poly.entity_id
_entity_poly.type
_entity_poly.pdbx_seq_one_letter_code
_entity_poly.pdbx_strand_id
1 'polypeptide(L)' 'MAEQDQTYEALFARMQEIVAALEAGELPLERALALYEEGMTVAAACQRLLDEAALRVQELQSGAGLRLGAEE' A
#
# COMPACT_ATOMS: atom_id res chain seq x y z
N MET A 1 10.02 -15.58 2.11
CA MET A 1 8.69 -15.06 2.48
C MET A 1 8.66 -13.54 2.66
N ALA A 2 9.80 -12.85 2.84
CA ALA A 2 9.83 -11.39 3.09
C ALA A 2 9.39 -10.48 1.92
N GLU A 3 9.31 -11.00 0.69
CA GLU A 3 8.94 -10.19 -0.49
C GLU A 3 7.43 -10.11 -0.73
N GLN A 4 6.66 -11.08 -0.20
CA GLN A 4 5.20 -11.09 -0.34
C GLN A 4 4.51 -10.18 0.67
N ASP A 5 5.17 -9.84 1.78
CA ASP A 5 4.62 -9.00 2.85
C ASP A 5 4.61 -7.49 2.50
N GLN A 6 5.39 -7.12 1.48
CA GLN A 6 5.53 -5.73 1.02
C GLN A 6 4.77 -5.45 -0.28
N THR A 7 3.99 -6.41 -0.80
CA THR A 7 3.15 -6.14 -1.98
C THR A 7 1.92 -5.34 -1.57
N TYR A 8 1.40 -4.55 -2.53
CA TYR A 8 0.19 -3.78 -2.30
C TYR A 8 -0.98 -4.70 -1.92
N GLU A 9 -1.12 -5.83 -2.60
CA GLU A 9 -2.20 -6.80 -2.35
C GLU A 9 -2.14 -7.39 -0.94
N ALA A 10 -0.93 -7.70 -0.44
CA ALA A 10 -0.76 -8.23 0.91
C ALA A 10 -1.04 -7.18 1.98
N LEU A 11 -0.52 -5.97 1.82
CA LEU A 11 -0.79 -4.85 2.73
C LEU A 11 -2.28 -4.48 2.73
N PHE A 12 -2.91 -4.48 1.57
CA PHE A 12 -4.34 -4.19 1.45
C PHE A 12 -5.21 -5.30 2.06
N ALA A 13 -4.82 -6.57 1.93
CA ALA A 13 -5.46 -7.67 2.65
C ALA A 13 -5.34 -7.48 4.17
N ARG A 14 -4.13 -7.16 4.65
CA ARG A 14 -3.88 -6.91 6.07
C ARG A 14 -4.70 -5.75 6.63
N MET A 15 -4.79 -4.66 5.87
CA MET A 15 -5.64 -3.51 6.21
C MET A 15 -7.11 -3.92 6.39
N GLN A 16 -7.65 -4.73 5.48
CA GLN A 16 -9.04 -5.19 5.56
C GLN A 16 -9.27 -6.05 6.81
N GLU A 17 -8.30 -6.91 7.18
CA GLU A 17 -8.39 -7.68 8.43
C GLU A 17 -8.41 -6.77 9.67
N ILE A 18 -7.56 -5.74 9.69
CA ILE A 18 -7.49 -4.77 10.80
C ILE A 18 -8.82 -4.01 10.92
N VAL A 19 -9.36 -3.52 9.80
CA VAL A 19 -10.64 -2.82 9.78
C VAL A 19 -11.77 -3.72 10.28
N ALA A 20 -11.86 -4.94 9.75
CA ALA A 20 -12.89 -5.90 10.18
C ALA A 20 -12.81 -6.22 11.69
N ALA A 21 -11.60 -6.35 12.23
CA ALA A 21 -11.40 -6.60 13.66
C ALA A 21 -11.80 -5.39 14.52
N LEU A 22 -11.50 -4.16 14.08
CA LEU A 22 -11.92 -2.94 14.77
C LEU A 22 -13.44 -2.73 14.71
N GLU A 23 -14.06 -3.01 13.57
CA GLU A 23 -15.52 -2.89 13.37
C GLU A 23 -16.33 -3.92 14.17
N ALA A 24 -15.76 -5.11 14.43
CA ALA A 24 -16.41 -6.11 15.28
C ALA A 24 -16.66 -5.60 16.71
N GLY A 25 -15.82 -4.69 17.22
CA GLY A 25 -16.03 -4.02 18.50
C GLY A 25 -15.87 -4.92 19.75
N GLU A 26 -15.41 -6.16 19.59
CA GLU A 26 -15.25 -7.15 20.66
C GLU A 26 -13.86 -7.09 21.34
N LEU A 27 -13.03 -6.12 20.95
CA LEU A 27 -11.63 -6.03 21.37
C LEU A 27 -11.47 -5.16 22.63
N PRO A 28 -10.56 -5.54 23.56
CA PRO A 28 -10.16 -4.64 24.63
C PRO A 28 -9.44 -3.41 24.07
N LEU A 29 -9.54 -2.28 24.78
CA LEU A 29 -9.01 -0.98 24.34
C LEU A 29 -7.53 -1.03 23.93
N GLU A 30 -6.68 -1.71 24.70
CA GLU A 30 -5.26 -1.86 24.37
C GLU A 30 -5.05 -2.57 23.03
N ARG A 31 -5.88 -3.58 22.73
CA ARG A 31 -5.79 -4.31 21.46
C ARG A 31 -6.33 -3.49 20.30
N ALA A 32 -7.39 -2.73 20.52
CA ALA A 32 -7.93 -1.81 19.52
C ALA A 32 -6.91 -0.72 19.16
N LEU A 33 -6.20 -0.16 20.16
CA LEU A 33 -5.12 0.80 19.95
C LEU A 33 -3.97 0.20 19.13
N ALA A 34 -3.50 -1.00 19.49
CA ALA A 34 -2.43 -1.66 18.76
C ALA A 34 -2.80 -1.94 17.28
N LEU A 35 -4.03 -2.39 17.03
CA LEU A 35 -4.52 -2.60 15.67
C LEU A 35 -4.67 -1.30 14.89
N TYR A 36 -5.06 -0.21 15.56
CA TYR A 36 -5.13 1.10 14.93
C TYR A 36 -3.74 1.61 14.51
N GLU A 37 -2.74 1.48 15.38
CA GLU A 37 -1.35 1.84 15.06
C GLU A 37 -0.78 0.99 13.90
N GLU A 38 -1.05 -0.31 13.93
CA GLU A 38 -0.70 -1.23 12.84
C GLU A 38 -1.39 -0.80 11.53
N GLY A 39 -2.70 -0.52 11.57
CA GLY A 39 -3.47 -0.04 10.44
C GLY A 39 -2.89 1.25 9.86
N MET A 40 -2.45 2.19 10.70
CA MET A 40 -1.82 3.42 10.22
C MET A 40 -0.50 3.16 9.50
N THR A 41 0.30 2.21 9.99
CA THR A 41 1.54 1.81 9.33
C THR A 41 1.27 1.15 7.98
N VAL A 42 0.28 0.25 7.92
CA VAL A 42 -0.13 -0.42 6.68
C VAL A 42 -0.70 0.58 5.66
N ALA A 43 -1.53 1.53 6.09
CA ALA A 43 -2.06 2.60 5.23
C ALA A 43 -0.93 3.41 4.57
N ALA A 44 0.06 3.82 5.38
CA ALA A 44 1.20 4.59 4.90
C ALA A 44 2.01 3.79 3.86
N ALA A 45 2.19 2.48 4.09
CA ALA A 45 2.89 1.61 3.14
C ALA A 45 2.12 1.48 1.81
N CYS A 46 0.80 1.23 1.87
CA CYS A 46 -0.05 1.22 0.67
C CYS A 46 0.04 2.52 -0.12
N GLN A 47 -0.04 3.66 0.56
CA GLN A 47 0.04 4.97 -0.07
C GLN A 47 1.37 5.17 -0.80
N ARG A 48 2.50 4.79 -0.17
CA ARG A 48 3.83 4.87 -0.81
C ARG A 48 3.91 4.05 -2.10
N LEU A 49 3.40 2.82 -2.10
CA LEU A 49 3.38 1.97 -3.29
C LEU A 49 2.53 2.59 -4.41
N LEU A 50 1.39 3.17 -4.07
CA LEU A 50 0.52 3.86 -5.03
C LEU A 50 1.19 5.12 -5.60
N ASP A 51 1.86 5.91 -4.78
CA ASP A 51 2.62 7.08 -5.22
C ASP A 51 3.76 6.70 -6.18
N GLU A 52 4.52 5.64 -5.87
CA GLU A 52 5.58 5.13 -6.75
C GLU A 52 5.01 4.65 -8.09
N ALA A 53 3.89 3.91 -8.07
CA ALA A 53 3.21 3.48 -9.29
C ALA A 53 2.68 4.66 -10.10
N ALA A 54 2.07 5.65 -9.45
CA ALA A 54 1.54 6.85 -10.09
C ALA A 54 2.66 7.68 -10.75
N LEU A 55 3.78 7.86 -10.06
CA LEU A 55 4.97 8.52 -10.60
C LEU A 55 5.45 7.79 -11.86
N ARG A 56 5.54 6.45 -11.81
CA ARG A 56 5.98 5.65 -12.96
C ARG A 56 5.05 5.80 -14.16
N VAL A 57 3.73 5.82 -13.93
CA VAL A 57 2.75 6.07 -14.99
C VAL A 57 2.93 7.47 -15.58
N GLN A 58 3.13 8.48 -14.74
CA GLN A 58 3.35 9.86 -15.18
C GLN A 58 4.62 10.00 -16.04
N GLU A 59 5.72 9.33 -15.69
CA GLU A 59 6.95 9.31 -16.49
C GLU A 59 6.73 8.70 -17.89
N LEU A 60 5.95 7.62 -17.96
CA LEU A 60 5.61 6.95 -19.22
C LEU A 60 4.71 7.84 -20.10
N GLN A 61 3.72 8.51 -19.50
CA GLN A 61 2.82 9.42 -20.19
C GLN A 61 3.51 10.71 -20.69
N SER A 62 4.49 11.21 -19.93
CA SER A 62 5.22 12.45 -20.28
C SER A 62 6.24 12.26 -21.42
N GLY A 63 6.33 11.07 -22.02
CA GLY A 63 7.22 10.79 -23.16
C GLY A 63 8.69 10.63 -22.78
N ALA A 64 9.07 10.73 -21.51
CA ALA A 64 10.43 10.46 -21.04
C ALA A 64 10.84 9.00 -21.29
N GLY A 65 9.87 8.07 -21.30
CA GLY A 65 10.08 6.67 -21.68
C GLY A 65 10.04 6.39 -23.20
N LEU A 66 9.51 7.31 -24.02
CA LEU A 66 9.30 7.08 -25.46
C LEU A 66 10.41 7.63 -26.36
N ARG A 67 11.39 8.36 -25.81
CA ARG A 67 12.57 8.87 -26.54
C ARG A 67 13.77 7.93 -26.57
N LEU A 68 13.67 6.75 -25.95
CA LEU A 68 14.75 5.75 -25.91
C LEU A 68 14.61 4.66 -26.99
N GLY A 69 13.66 4.79 -27.93
CA GLY A 69 13.43 3.77 -28.97
C GLY A 69 13.18 4.32 -30.38
N ALA A 70 13.44 5.61 -30.64
CA ALA A 70 13.43 6.16 -31.99
C ALA A 70 14.88 6.29 -32.48
N GLU A 71 15.45 5.14 -32.85
CA GLU A 71 16.57 5.11 -33.78
C GLU A 71 16.03 5.12 -35.22
N GLU A 72 16.80 5.80 -36.09
CA GLU A 72 16.66 6.11 -37.52
C GLU A 72 15.90 7.39 -37.93
#